data_AF-A0A2M7E3N8-F1
#
_entry.id   AF-A0A2M7E3N8-F1
#
_cell.length_a   1.000
_cell.length_b   1.000
_cell.length_c   1.000
_cell.angle_alpha   90.00
_cell.angle_beta   90.00
_cell.angle_gamma   90.00
#
_symmetry.space_group_name_H-M   'P 1'
#
loop_
_entity.id
_entity.type
_entity.pdbx_description
1 polymer ?
#
loop_
_entity_poly.entity_id
_entity_poly.type
_entity_poly.pdbx_seq_one_letter_code
_entity_poly.pdbx_strand_id
1 'polypeptide(L)' 'QKTAFFHNQLFCTLFLTDQVCRFHPTCSQYTYQAVEKYGSLKGLWLGFKRIIRCHPWNKGGFDPVH' A
#
# COMPACT_ATOMS: atom_id res chain seq x y z
N GLN A 1 12.77 0.85 -10.96
CA GLN A 1 13.38 2.17 -10.78
C GLN A 1 12.50 2.96 -9.84
N LYS A 2 13.09 3.48 -8.76
CA LYS A 2 12.46 4.07 -7.58
C LYS A 2 11.56 5.24 -8.00
N THR A 3 10.26 5.02 -8.18
CA THR A 3 9.29 6.09 -8.44
C THR A 3 8.56 6.39 -7.14
N ALA A 4 9.15 7.13 -6.20
CA ALA A 4 9.39 8.58 -6.29
C ALA A 4 8.17 9.42 -6.71
N PHE A 5 6.98 8.82 -6.89
CA PHE A 5 5.72 9.55 -7.02
C PHE A 5 5.16 9.96 -5.65
N PHE A 6 5.41 9.17 -4.60
CA PHE A 6 5.03 9.49 -3.22
C PHE A 6 6.09 10.23 -2.42
N HIS A 7 7.29 10.46 -2.97
CA HIS A 7 8.42 11.01 -2.23
C HIS A 7 8.94 12.29 -2.89
N ASN A 8 8.06 13.27 -3.04
CA ASN A 8 8.52 14.64 -3.20
C ASN A 8 8.59 15.26 -1.81
N GLN A 9 9.81 15.26 -1.24
CA GLN A 9 10.19 15.84 0.06
C GLN A 9 9.63 17.26 0.28
N LEU A 10 9.24 17.98 -0.79
CA LEU A 10 8.63 19.31 -0.73
C LEU A 10 7.11 19.33 -0.45
N PHE A 11 6.37 18.26 -0.76
CA PHE A 11 4.89 18.26 -0.67
C PHE A 11 4.36 17.83 0.70
N CYS A 12 5.09 16.94 1.40
CA CYS A 12 4.72 16.45 2.74
C CYS A 12 4.73 17.54 3.82
N THR A 13 5.50 18.61 3.66
CA THR A 13 5.59 19.70 4.65
C THR A 13 4.43 20.68 4.55
N LEU A 14 3.73 20.73 3.40
CA LEU A 14 2.66 21.70 3.12
C LEU A 14 1.25 21.11 3.28
N PHE A 15 1.08 19.81 3.09
CA PHE A 15 -0.21 19.14 3.26
C PHE A 15 -0.07 18.00 4.26
N LEU A 16 -0.67 18.23 5.43
CA LEU A 16 -0.76 17.36 6.59
C LEU A 16 -1.50 16.03 6.25
N THR A 17 -0.85 15.10 5.56
CA THR A 17 -1.41 13.75 5.30
C THR A 17 -0.43 12.67 5.70
N ASP A 18 -0.35 12.40 7.01
CA ASP A 18 0.53 11.39 7.61
C ASP A 18 -0.01 9.95 7.53
N GLN A 19 -1.18 9.63 6.96
CA GLN A 19 -1.73 8.26 7.13
C GLN A 19 -2.33 7.66 5.87
N VAL A 20 -1.51 7.34 4.87
CA VAL A 20 -2.01 6.72 3.62
C VAL A 20 -2.18 5.19 3.75
N CYS A 21 -1.56 4.51 4.72
CA CYS A 21 -1.70 3.05 4.88
C CYS A 21 -1.87 2.62 6.33
N ARG A 22 -3.03 2.05 6.66
CA ARG A 22 -3.33 1.49 7.99
C ARG A 22 -2.76 0.09 8.21
N PHE A 23 -2.30 -0.56 7.15
CA PHE A 23 -1.69 -1.89 7.20
C PHE A 23 -0.19 -1.80 6.94
N HIS A 24 0.58 -2.66 7.60
CA HIS A 24 2.01 -2.79 7.40
C HIS A 24 2.35 -4.19 6.86
N PRO A 25 3.15 -4.32 5.79
CA PRO A 25 3.68 -3.28 4.90
C PRO A 25 2.56 -2.54 4.14
N THR A 26 2.90 -1.41 3.52
CA THR A 26 1.95 -0.55 2.78
C THR A 26 1.21 -1.32 1.68
N CYS A 27 0.00 -0.87 1.31
CA CYS A 27 -0.80 -1.56 0.28
C CYS A 27 -0.07 -1.63 -1.08
N SER A 28 0.75 -0.63 -1.42
CA SER A 28 1.59 -0.61 -2.61
C SER A 28 2.71 -1.66 -2.54
N GLN A 29 3.42 -1.76 -1.41
CA GLN A 29 4.43 -2.81 -1.20
C GLN A 29 3.82 -4.21 -1.21
N TYR A 30 2.68 -4.40 -0.56
CA TYR A 30 1.96 -5.67 -0.58
C TYR A 30 1.59 -6.07 -2.01
N THR A 31 1.06 -5.12 -2.79
CA THR A 31 0.70 -5.38 -4.20
C THR A 31 1.93 -5.74 -5.02
N TYR A 32 3.05 -5.03 -4.83
CA TYR A 32 4.31 -5.34 -5.52
C TYR A 32 4.80 -6.77 -5.21
N GLN A 33 4.88 -7.13 -3.93
CA GLN A 33 5.29 -8.47 -3.49
C GLN A 33 4.32 -9.56 -3.97
N ALA A 34 3.01 -9.27 -3.97
CA ALA A 34 2.00 -10.21 -4.43
C ALA A 34 2.06 -10.42 -5.95
N VAL A 35 2.36 -9.37 -6.73
CA VAL A 35 2.60 -9.48 -8.17
C VAL A 35 3.86 -10.29 -8.46
N GLU A 36 4.92 -10.08 -7.69
CA GLU A 36 6.18 -10.82 -7.83
C GLU A 36 6.02 -12.32 -7.52
N LYS A 37 5.25 -12.67 -6.47
CA LYS A 37 5.02 -14.07 -6.08
C LYS A 37 3.94 -14.80 -6.87
N TYR A 38 2.81 -14.14 -7.16
CA TYR A 38 1.61 -14.77 -7.72
C TYR A 38 1.31 -14.36 -9.18
N GLY A 39 2.12 -13.48 -9.76
CA GLY A 39 1.90 -12.88 -11.07
C GLY A 39 0.94 -11.69 -11.04
N SER A 40 0.92 -10.92 -12.14
CA SER A 40 0.22 -9.63 -12.22
C SER A 40 -1.27 -9.70 -11.90
N LEU A 41 -1.98 -10.71 -12.40
CA LEU A 41 -3.43 -10.86 -12.22
C LEU A 41 -3.82 -11.16 -10.76
N LYS A 42 -3.19 -12.16 -10.13
CA LYS A 42 -3.48 -12.52 -8.73
C LYS A 42 -2.94 -11.47 -7.76
N GLY A 43 -1.77 -10.90 -8.04
CA GLY A 43 -1.17 -9.86 -7.21
C GLY A 43 -2.00 -8.58 -7.15
N LEU A 44 -2.52 -8.13 -8.30
CA LEU A 44 -3.44 -7.00 -8.37
C LEU A 44 -4.75 -7.29 -7.63
N TRP A 45 -5.32 -8.48 -7.80
CA TRP A 45 -6.56 -8.85 -7.11
C TRP A 45 -6.41 -8.84 -5.58
N LEU A 46 -5.32 -9.40 -5.06
CA LEU A 46 -5.01 -9.43 -3.63
C LEU A 46 -4.79 -8.01 -3.05
N GLY A 47 -4.03 -7.17 -3.77
CA GLY A 47 -3.80 -5.78 -3.40
C GLY A 47 -5.08 -4.94 -3.41
N PHE A 48 -5.87 -5.05 -4.48
CA PHE A 48 -7.11 -4.31 -4.66
C PHE A 48 -8.16 -4.66 -3.58
N LYS A 49 -8.31 -5.95 -3.28
CA LYS A 49 -9.18 -6.43 -2.19
C LYS A 49 -8.76 -5.85 -0.83
N ARG A 50 -7.48 -5.53 -0.63
CA ARG A 50 -6.96 -4.94 0.61
C ARG A 50 -7.18 -3.43 0.66
N ILE A 51 -7.08 -2.74 -0.48
CA ILE A 51 -7.40 -1.30 -0.61
C ILE A 51 -8.87 -1.06 -0.28
N ILE A 52 -9.79 -1.88 -0.80
CA ILE A 52 -11.24 -1.77 -0.50
C ILE A 52 -11.51 -1.95 1.00
N ARG A 53 -10.73 -2.79 1.69
CA ARG A 53 -10.84 -3.02 3.14
C ARG A 53 -10.17 -1.93 3.99
N CYS A 54 -9.45 -1.00 3.37
CA CYS A 54 -8.74 0.08 4.03
C CYS A 54 -9.69 1.26 4.30
N HIS A 55 -10.63 1.08 5.23
CA HIS A 55 -11.52 2.15 5.70
C HIS A 55 -11.02 2.74 7.04
N PRO A 56 -11.33 4.01 7.38
CA PRO A 56 -10.89 4.66 8.63
C PRO A 56 -11.43 4.02 9.91
N TRP A 57 -12.38 3.09 9.83
CA TRP A 57 -12.85 2.30 10.97
C TRP A 57 -12.07 1.00 11.24
N ASN A 58 -11.11 0.62 10.39
CA ASN A 58 -10.51 -0.72 10.43
C ASN A 58 -9.22 -0.60 11.20
N LYS A 59 -9.02 -1.37 12.28
CA LYS A 59 -7.87 -1.16 13.18
C LYS A 59 -6.50 -1.30 12.52
N GLY A 60 -6.43 -1.84 11.30
CA GLY A 60 -5.17 -2.10 10.63
C GLY A 60 -4.47 -3.29 11.25
N GLY A 61 -3.36 -3.70 10.66
CA GLY A 61 -2.62 -4.85 11.13
C GLY A 61 -1.39 -5.15 10.29
N PHE A 62 -0.58 -6.06 10.80
CA PHE A 62 0.55 -6.63 10.08
C PHE A 62 0.07 -7.84 9.26
N ASP A 63 0.15 -7.75 7.95
CA ASP A 63 -0.25 -8.85 7.04
C ASP A 63 0.74 -8.88 5.86
N PRO A 64 1.83 -9.64 5.99
CA PRO A 64 2.83 -9.78 4.94
C PRO A 64 2.32 -10.73 3.84
N VAL A 65 2.86 -10.61 2.62
CA VAL A 65 2.55 -11.56 1.55
C VAL A 65 3.22 -12.90 1.89
N HIS A 66 2.42 -13.91 2.20
CA HIS A 66 2.88 -15.30 2.35
C HIS A 66 3.12 -15.92 0.99
#